data_AF-A0A1G0SIM0-F1
#
_entry.id   AF-A0A1G0SIM0-F1
#
_cell.length_a   1.000
_cell.length_b   1.000
_cell.length_c   1.000
_cell.angle_alpha   90.00
_cell.angle_beta   90.00
_cell.angle_gamma   90.00
#
_symmetry.space_group_name_H-M   'P 1'
#
loop_
_entity.id
_entity.type
_entity.pdbx_description
1 polymer ?
#
loop_
_entity_poly.entity_id
_entity_poly.type
_entity_poly.pdbx_seq_one_letter_code
_entity_poly.pdbx_strand_id
1 'polypeptide(L)'
;MEYLFISLIGYLLGSFPTAYLLLKKMRNVDITIQGSGNVGAMNTFDVTKSKILAVIVLLIDALKGLLSVYLSLLIFPLDFIYPALALSFAVFSHCYNPWLKFKGGRGLATSAGGTVLLFPVILIAWCIVWVIIFIMKRDIILANVWASGATMIIILSTAERIVKYSFPQAESISSLLLFSTGLMTIIFTRHINPLIELLNNKKFSLKGKDEQKTN
;
A
#
# COMPACT_ATOMS: atom_id res chain seq x y z
N MET A 1 2.25 -16.85 22.11
CA MET A 1 3.10 -15.66 22.30
C MET A 1 3.80 -15.25 21.01
N GLU A 2 4.27 -16.19 20.20
CA GLU A 2 4.96 -15.93 18.92
C GLU A 2 4.16 -15.06 17.94
N TYR A 3 2.88 -15.38 17.70
CA TYR A 3 2.01 -14.59 16.82
C TYR A 3 1.88 -13.12 17.25
N LEU A 4 1.79 -12.87 18.56
CA LEU A 4 1.74 -11.51 19.10
C LEU A 4 3.07 -10.79 18.89
N PHE A 5 4.18 -11.49 19.13
CA PHE A 5 5.51 -10.92 18.99
C PHE A 5 5.82 -10.55 17.53
N ILE A 6 5.54 -11.43 16.57
CA ILE A 6 5.76 -11.11 15.15
C ILE A 6 4.84 -9.98 14.66
N SER A 7 3.58 -9.96 15.13
CA SER A 7 2.64 -8.89 14.82
C SER A 7 3.15 -7.54 15.36
N LEU A 8 3.73 -7.54 16.57
CA LEU A 8 4.33 -6.35 17.17
C LEU A 8 5.57 -5.88 16.37
N ILE A 9 6.45 -6.78 15.94
CA ILE A 9 7.59 -6.42 15.08
C ILE A 9 7.12 -5.75 13.79
N GLY A 10 6.14 -6.38 13.11
CA GLY A 10 5.53 -5.81 11.91
C GLY A 10 4.93 -4.42 12.18
N TYR A 11 4.14 -4.30 13.25
CA TYR A 11 3.52 -3.04 13.66
C TYR A 11 4.55 -1.93 13.92
N LEU A 12 5.62 -2.22 14.65
CA LEU A 12 6.64 -1.23 14.97
C LEU A 12 7.36 -0.74 13.71
N LEU A 13 7.78 -1.66 12.82
CA LEU A 13 8.41 -1.31 11.56
C LEU A 13 7.49 -0.48 10.66
N GLY A 14 6.24 -0.90 10.51
CA GLY A 14 5.25 -0.19 9.68
C GLY A 14 4.87 1.18 10.23
N SER A 15 4.88 1.34 11.56
CA SER A 15 4.57 2.59 12.24
C SER A 15 5.61 3.68 12.04
N PHE A 16 6.79 3.40 11.46
CA PHE A 16 7.80 4.43 11.24
C PHE A 16 7.27 5.53 10.28
N PRO A 17 7.16 6.80 10.74
CA PRO A 17 6.50 7.87 9.99
C PRO A 17 7.45 8.54 8.99
N THR A 18 7.94 7.76 8.00
CA THR A 18 8.96 8.14 7.02
C THR A 18 8.78 9.53 6.41
N ALA A 19 7.67 9.76 5.70
CA ALA A 19 7.47 11.00 4.96
C ALA A 19 7.34 12.22 5.87
N TYR A 20 6.71 12.05 7.04
CA TYR A 20 6.58 13.10 8.04
C TYR A 20 7.94 13.54 8.57
N LEU A 21 8.76 12.59 9.04
CA LEU A 21 10.09 12.90 9.58
C LEU A 21 11.01 13.50 8.51
N LEU A 22 10.98 12.95 7.30
CA LEU A 22 11.82 13.42 6.20
C LEU A 22 11.49 14.87 5.82
N LEU A 23 10.21 15.20 5.63
CA LEU A 23 9.80 16.54 5.19
C LEU A 23 9.89 17.55 6.31
N LYS A 24 9.60 17.15 7.56
CA LYS A 24 9.79 18.02 8.71
C LYS A 24 11.25 18.43 8.86
N LYS A 25 12.19 17.49 8.64
CA LYS A 25 13.63 17.76 8.72
C LYS A 25 14.19 18.52 7.52
N MET A 26 13.83 18.14 6.29
CA MET A 26 14.47 18.68 5.07
C MET A 26 13.80 19.92 4.48
N ARG A 27 12.54 20.15 4.82
CA ARG A 27 11.70 21.22 4.24
C ARG A 27 10.93 22.03 5.28
N ASN A 28 11.03 21.69 6.57
CA ASN A 28 10.20 22.25 7.65
C ASN A 28 8.69 22.20 7.34
N VAL A 29 8.27 21.14 6.64
CA VAL A 29 6.89 20.94 6.17
C VAL A 29 6.23 19.86 7.01
N ASP A 30 4.99 20.14 7.46
CA ASP A 30 4.11 19.12 8.00
C ASP A 30 3.24 18.54 6.88
N ILE A 31 3.58 17.32 6.44
CA ILE A 31 2.87 16.63 5.35
C ILE A 31 1.44 16.23 5.73
N THR A 32 1.10 16.16 7.03
CA THR A 32 -0.24 15.73 7.48
C THR A 32 -1.33 16.78 7.29
N ILE A 33 -0.93 18.03 7.01
CA ILE A 33 -1.82 19.17 6.77
C ILE A 33 -1.59 19.84 5.40
N GLN A 34 -0.70 19.29 4.57
CA GLN A 34 -0.39 19.82 3.24
C GLN A 34 -0.73 18.82 2.13
N GLY A 35 -1.09 19.36 0.96
CA GLY A 35 -1.54 18.57 -0.19
C GLY A 35 -2.77 17.75 0.17
N SER A 36 -2.70 16.44 -0.09
CA SER A 36 -3.76 15.49 0.28
C SER A 36 -3.77 15.10 1.77
N GLY A 37 -2.81 15.57 2.57
CA GLY A 37 -2.61 15.14 3.97
C GLY A 37 -2.11 13.71 4.13
N ASN A 38 -1.94 12.95 3.03
CA ASN A 38 -1.44 11.57 3.07
C ASN A 38 0.08 11.51 3.31
N VAL A 39 0.51 10.58 4.16
CA VAL A 39 1.93 10.43 4.55
C VAL A 39 2.62 9.41 3.64
N GLY A 40 2.80 9.75 2.38
CA GLY A 40 3.41 8.85 1.38
C GLY A 40 4.07 9.57 0.22
N ALA A 41 4.64 8.80 -0.70
CA ALA A 41 5.47 9.31 -1.79
C ALA A 41 4.76 10.29 -2.74
N MET A 42 3.50 10.02 -3.11
CA MET A 42 2.75 10.90 -4.03
C MET A 42 2.53 12.28 -3.43
N ASN A 43 2.03 12.36 -2.19
CA ASN A 43 1.85 13.65 -1.52
C ASN A 43 3.19 14.35 -1.25
N THR A 44 4.24 13.57 -1.00
CA THR A 44 5.61 14.12 -0.88
C THR A 44 6.03 14.83 -2.17
N PHE A 45 5.80 14.22 -3.33
CA PHE A 45 6.03 14.87 -4.61
C PHE A 45 5.13 16.10 -4.79
N ASP A 46 3.84 15.99 -4.47
CA ASP A 46 2.89 17.07 -4.68
C ASP A 46 3.24 18.32 -3.86
N VAL A 47 3.66 18.14 -2.61
CA VAL A 47 4.01 19.22 -1.68
C VAL A 47 5.40 19.79 -1.96
N THR A 48 6.39 18.96 -2.31
CA THR A 48 7.80 19.41 -2.43
C THR A 48 8.28 19.63 -3.86
N LYS A 49 7.55 19.11 -4.85
CA LYS A 49 7.96 18.95 -6.25
C LYS A 49 9.27 18.18 -6.45
N SER A 50 9.78 17.52 -5.42
CA SER A 50 11.03 16.76 -5.47
C SER A 50 10.78 15.28 -5.74
N LYS A 51 11.16 14.84 -6.95
CA LYS A 51 11.13 13.41 -7.32
C LYS A 51 12.05 12.57 -6.41
N ILE A 52 13.20 13.12 -6.02
CA ILE A 52 14.18 12.43 -5.17
C ILE A 52 13.56 12.14 -3.80
N LEU A 53 12.93 13.14 -3.16
CA LEU A 53 12.28 12.92 -1.85
C LEU A 53 11.13 11.91 -1.95
N ALA A 54 10.34 11.97 -3.02
CA ALA A 54 9.26 11.02 -3.23
C ALA A 54 9.76 9.58 -3.40
N VAL A 55 10.84 9.38 -4.16
CA VAL A 55 11.47 8.05 -4.34
C VAL A 55 12.08 7.55 -3.03
N ILE A 56 12.75 8.40 -2.24
CA ILE A 56 13.27 8.01 -0.92
C ILE A 56 12.15 7.54 -0.01
N VAL A 57 11.04 8.27 0.07
CA VAL A 57 9.86 7.85 0.85
C VAL A 57 9.32 6.52 0.35
N LEU A 58 9.18 6.35 -0.97
CA LEU A 58 8.70 5.12 -1.57
C LEU A 58 9.59 3.92 -1.20
N LEU A 59 10.92 4.08 -1.31
CA LEU A 59 11.89 3.02 -1.03
C LEU A 59 11.92 2.65 0.44
N ILE A 60 11.91 3.62 1.35
CA ILE A 60 11.88 3.34 2.80
C ILE A 60 10.54 2.70 3.19
N ASP A 61 9.43 3.15 2.61
CA ASP A 61 8.12 2.56 2.85
C ASP A 61 8.00 1.14 2.30
N ALA A 62 8.65 0.82 1.18
CA ALA A 62 8.79 -0.56 0.72
C ALA A 62 9.72 -1.37 1.64
N LEU A 63 10.85 -0.78 2.04
CA LEU A 63 11.85 -1.45 2.86
C LEU A 63 11.29 -1.91 4.20
N LYS A 64 10.44 -1.13 4.89
CA LYS A 64 9.84 -1.58 6.15
C LYS A 64 8.91 -2.79 5.99
N GLY A 65 8.22 -2.91 4.85
CA GLY A 65 7.41 -4.08 4.52
C GLY A 65 8.26 -5.30 4.15
N LEU A 66 9.37 -5.07 3.44
CA LEU A 66 10.36 -6.11 3.18
C LEU A 66 10.99 -6.60 4.49
N LEU A 67 11.41 -5.69 5.35
CA LEU A 67 12.03 -5.99 6.63
C LEU A 67 11.08 -6.71 7.58
N SER A 68 9.79 -6.39 7.58
CA SER A 68 8.84 -7.11 8.44
C SER A 68 8.72 -8.59 8.04
N VAL A 69 8.66 -8.88 6.74
CA VAL A 69 8.68 -10.25 6.23
C VAL A 69 10.04 -10.90 6.47
N TYR A 70 11.13 -10.23 6.11
CA TYR A 70 12.48 -10.78 6.24
C TYR A 70 12.84 -11.15 7.68
N LEU A 71 12.56 -10.27 8.65
CA LEU A 71 12.78 -10.57 10.06
C LEU A 71 11.90 -11.73 10.54
N SER A 72 10.67 -11.85 10.03
CA SER A 72 9.84 -13.00 10.32
C SER A 72 10.50 -14.31 9.91
N LEU A 73 11.08 -14.35 8.70
CA LEU A 73 11.73 -15.54 8.14
C LEU A 73 13.03 -15.90 8.86
N LEU A 74 13.65 -14.94 9.55
CA LEU A 74 14.86 -15.15 10.32
C LEU A 74 14.59 -15.66 11.75
N ILE A 75 13.49 -15.19 12.36
CA ILE A 75 13.25 -15.36 13.81
C ILE A 75 12.26 -16.52 14.08
N PHE A 76 11.35 -16.80 13.15
CA PHE A 76 10.25 -17.75 13.34
C PHE A 76 10.36 -18.95 12.38
N PRO A 77 9.63 -20.04 12.64
CA PRO A 77 9.51 -21.15 11.70
C PRO A 77 9.09 -20.69 10.30
N LEU A 78 9.47 -21.46 9.28
CA LEU A 78 9.13 -21.20 7.88
C LEU A 78 7.66 -21.58 7.56
N ASP A 79 6.74 -21.14 8.41
CA ASP A 79 5.30 -21.24 8.21
C ASP A 79 4.80 -19.90 7.67
N PHE A 80 3.92 -19.95 6.67
CA PHE A 80 3.43 -18.77 5.96
C PHE A 80 2.73 -17.75 6.88
N ILE A 81 2.07 -18.24 7.93
CA ILE A 81 1.33 -17.39 8.87
C ILE A 81 2.19 -16.30 9.53
N TYR A 82 3.47 -16.56 9.86
CA TYR A 82 4.33 -15.59 10.54
C TYR A 82 4.63 -14.36 9.67
N PRO A 83 5.21 -14.48 8.46
CA PRO A 83 5.47 -13.33 7.61
C PRO A 83 4.19 -12.69 7.09
N ALA A 84 3.10 -13.45 6.94
CA ALA A 84 1.79 -12.92 6.60
C ALA A 84 1.25 -11.96 7.68
N LEU A 85 1.36 -12.34 8.97
CA LEU A 85 1.01 -11.46 10.10
C LEU A 85 1.95 -10.26 10.19
N ALA A 86 3.27 -10.46 10.06
CA ALA A 86 4.26 -9.40 10.07
C ALA A 86 3.94 -8.30 9.03
N LEU A 87 3.65 -8.72 7.79
CA LEU A 87 3.32 -7.79 6.72
C LEU A 87 1.96 -7.12 6.94
N SER A 88 0.95 -7.86 7.37
CA SER A 88 -0.39 -7.33 7.65
C SER A 88 -0.33 -6.21 8.69
N PHE A 89 0.39 -6.42 9.79
CA PHE A 89 0.55 -5.40 10.85
C PHE A 89 1.48 -4.25 10.44
N ALA A 90 2.47 -4.49 9.59
CA ALA A 90 3.28 -3.41 9.00
C ALA A 90 2.45 -2.50 8.08
N VAL A 91 1.58 -3.07 7.26
CA VAL A 91 0.69 -2.30 6.39
C VAL A 91 -0.38 -1.60 7.24
N PHE A 92 -0.97 -2.28 8.22
CA PHE A 92 -1.94 -1.70 9.13
C PHE A 92 -1.41 -0.46 9.86
N SER A 93 -0.25 -0.59 10.52
CA SER A 93 0.38 0.52 11.25
C SER A 93 0.90 1.63 10.34
N HIS A 94 1.30 1.33 9.10
CA HIS A 94 1.62 2.37 8.12
C HIS A 94 0.39 3.17 7.69
N CYS A 95 -0.76 2.51 7.51
CA CYS A 95 -2.03 3.13 7.13
C CYS A 95 -2.67 3.90 8.30
N TYR A 96 -2.58 3.36 9.51
CA TYR A 96 -3.14 3.90 10.75
C TYR A 96 -2.02 4.18 11.75
N ASN A 97 -1.19 5.18 11.42
CA ASN A 97 0.03 5.45 12.15
C ASN A 97 -0.23 6.03 13.56
N PRO A 98 0.17 5.36 14.65
CA PRO A 98 -0.13 5.80 16.01
C PRO A 98 0.54 7.13 16.38
N TRP A 99 1.71 7.42 15.81
CA TRP A 99 2.46 8.65 16.06
C TRP A 99 1.83 9.88 15.40
N LEU A 100 0.96 9.65 14.40
CA LEU A 100 0.33 10.69 13.59
C LEU A 100 -1.19 10.72 13.77
N LYS A 101 -1.67 10.39 14.98
CA LYS A 101 -3.11 10.35 15.31
C LYS A 101 -3.92 9.48 14.33
N PHE A 102 -3.36 8.32 13.97
CA PHE A 102 -3.89 7.37 12.99
C PHE A 102 -4.02 7.91 11.55
N LYS A 103 -3.34 9.02 11.23
CA LYS A 103 -3.18 9.54 9.87
C LYS A 103 -1.91 8.97 9.24
N GLY A 104 -2.05 7.86 8.53
CA GLY A 104 -0.93 7.21 7.83
C GLY A 104 -1.01 7.30 6.30
N GLY A 105 -0.24 6.44 5.64
CA GLY A 105 -0.24 6.29 4.19
C GLY A 105 -1.38 5.42 3.66
N ARG A 106 -1.19 4.87 2.44
CA ARG A 106 -2.18 4.00 1.75
C ARG A 106 -1.77 2.53 1.64
N GLY A 107 -0.62 2.14 2.21
CA GLY A 107 -0.24 0.72 2.29
C GLY A 107 0.52 0.17 1.09
N LEU A 108 0.29 0.67 -0.13
CA LEU A 108 0.80 0.04 -1.36
C LEU A 108 2.31 -0.22 -1.39
N ALA A 109 3.15 0.76 -1.00
CA ALA A 109 4.59 0.59 -1.00
C ALA A 109 5.04 -0.46 0.02
N THR A 110 4.52 -0.37 1.25
CA THR A 110 4.76 -1.35 2.32
C THR A 110 4.31 -2.75 1.90
N SER A 111 3.12 -2.89 1.31
CA SER A 111 2.63 -4.15 0.77
C SER A 111 3.57 -4.69 -0.30
N ALA A 112 3.92 -3.88 -1.29
CA ALA A 112 4.82 -4.28 -2.37
C ALA A 112 6.15 -4.81 -1.84
N GLY A 113 6.78 -4.10 -0.89
CA GLY A 113 8.05 -4.53 -0.30
C GLY A 113 8.01 -5.90 0.36
N GLY A 114 6.96 -6.22 1.11
CA GLY A 114 6.79 -7.55 1.70
C GLY A 114 6.37 -8.62 0.69
N THR A 115 5.53 -8.24 -0.28
CA THR A 115 5.08 -9.13 -1.36
C THR A 115 6.24 -9.57 -2.26
N VAL A 116 7.33 -8.79 -2.39
CA VAL A 116 8.55 -9.24 -3.08
C VAL A 116 9.03 -10.60 -2.57
N LEU A 117 8.97 -10.84 -1.27
CA LEU A 117 9.43 -12.10 -0.67
C LEU A 117 8.34 -13.17 -0.66
N LEU A 118 7.08 -12.78 -0.41
CA LEU A 118 5.98 -13.73 -0.27
C LEU A 118 5.41 -14.22 -1.61
N PHE A 119 5.20 -13.30 -2.57
CA PHE A 119 4.51 -13.56 -3.83
C PHE A 119 5.08 -12.71 -4.98
N PRO A 120 6.33 -12.93 -5.43
CA PRO A 120 6.95 -12.13 -6.50
C PRO A 120 6.09 -12.05 -7.77
N VAL A 121 5.44 -13.15 -8.16
CA VAL A 121 4.58 -13.23 -9.35
C VAL A 121 3.35 -12.33 -9.23
N ILE A 122 2.75 -12.25 -8.04
CA ILE A 122 1.59 -11.36 -7.78
C ILE A 122 2.03 -9.89 -7.84
N LEU A 123 3.20 -9.56 -7.30
CA LEU A 123 3.72 -8.19 -7.39
C LEU A 123 3.95 -7.78 -8.85
N ILE A 124 4.57 -8.65 -9.65
CA ILE A 124 4.78 -8.40 -11.09
C ILE A 124 3.44 -8.20 -11.79
N ALA A 125 2.45 -9.05 -11.53
CA ALA A 125 1.11 -8.91 -12.09
C ALA A 125 0.46 -7.58 -11.68
N TRP A 126 0.55 -7.19 -10.40
CA TRP A 126 0.06 -5.90 -9.91
C TRP A 126 0.73 -4.73 -10.64
N CYS A 127 2.05 -4.76 -10.80
CA CYS A 127 2.79 -3.71 -11.52
C CYS A 127 2.38 -3.62 -12.99
N ILE A 128 2.20 -4.74 -13.68
CA ILE A 128 1.75 -4.76 -15.09
C ILE A 128 0.37 -4.11 -15.22
N VAL A 129 -0.60 -4.55 -14.40
CA VAL A 129 -1.96 -3.98 -14.42
C VAL A 129 -1.91 -2.50 -14.07
N TRP A 130 -1.13 -2.12 -13.06
CA TRP A 130 -0.97 -0.73 -12.67
C TRP A 130 -0.45 0.14 -13.81
N VAL A 131 0.62 -0.29 -14.50
CA VAL A 131 1.21 0.43 -15.63
C VAL A 131 0.21 0.58 -16.78
N ILE A 132 -0.49 -0.50 -17.14
CA ILE A 132 -1.51 -0.47 -18.20
C ILE A 132 -2.59 0.58 -17.87
N ILE A 133 -3.17 0.51 -16.68
CA ILE A 133 -4.24 1.43 -16.27
C ILE A 133 -3.70 2.86 -16.15
N PHE A 134 -2.49 3.04 -15.63
CA PHE A 134 -1.86 4.36 -15.53
C PHE A 134 -1.64 4.99 -16.91
N ILE A 135 -1.17 4.23 -17.91
CA ILE A 135 -1.00 4.73 -19.27
C ILE A 135 -2.36 5.10 -19.89
N MET A 136 -3.37 4.24 -19.73
CA MET A 136 -4.71 4.45 -20.31
C MET A 136 -5.48 5.61 -19.68
N LYS A 137 -5.37 5.78 -18.35
CA LYS A 137 -6.18 6.75 -17.58
C LYS A 137 -5.41 8.00 -17.18
N ARG A 138 -4.07 7.95 -17.20
CA ARG A 138 -3.16 9.00 -16.69
C ARG A 138 -3.50 9.45 -15.27
N ASP A 139 -3.95 8.50 -14.45
CA ASP A 139 -4.46 8.75 -13.10
C ASP A 139 -3.96 7.67 -12.14
N ILE A 140 -3.17 8.10 -11.15
CA ILE A 140 -2.55 7.20 -10.16
C ILE A 140 -3.60 6.57 -9.23
N ILE A 141 -4.67 7.29 -8.88
CA ILE A 141 -5.71 6.77 -7.99
C ILE A 141 -6.46 5.64 -8.68
N LEU A 142 -6.82 5.82 -9.95
CA LEU A 142 -7.45 4.75 -10.74
C LEU A 142 -6.50 3.56 -10.92
N ALA A 143 -5.24 3.79 -11.28
CA ALA A 143 -4.26 2.71 -11.43
C ALA A 143 -4.13 1.88 -10.15
N ASN A 144 -4.04 2.52 -8.99
CA ASN A 144 -3.96 1.85 -7.69
C ASN A 144 -5.19 0.97 -7.41
N VAL A 145 -6.41 1.51 -7.61
CA VAL A 145 -7.66 0.79 -7.30
C VAL A 145 -7.85 -0.40 -8.24
N TRP A 146 -7.65 -0.20 -9.55
CA TRP A 146 -7.81 -1.26 -10.54
C TRP A 146 -6.77 -2.37 -10.39
N ALA A 147 -5.50 -2.03 -10.17
CA ALA A 147 -4.45 -3.03 -9.96
C ALA A 147 -4.69 -3.86 -8.68
N SER A 148 -5.11 -3.20 -7.59
CA SER A 148 -5.41 -3.89 -6.33
C SER A 148 -6.64 -4.79 -6.46
N GLY A 149 -7.68 -4.33 -7.15
CA GLY A 149 -8.88 -5.14 -7.45
C GLY A 149 -8.57 -6.34 -8.35
N ALA A 150 -7.82 -6.12 -9.42
CA ALA A 150 -7.38 -7.18 -10.33
C ALA A 150 -6.53 -8.23 -9.61
N THR A 151 -5.70 -7.83 -8.66
CA THR A 151 -4.91 -8.75 -7.83
C THR A 151 -5.79 -9.71 -7.05
N MET A 152 -6.88 -9.23 -6.45
CA MET A 152 -7.82 -10.09 -5.73
C MET A 152 -8.48 -11.11 -6.68
N ILE A 153 -8.87 -10.68 -7.88
CA ILE A 153 -9.43 -11.57 -8.90
C ILE A 153 -8.41 -12.65 -9.31
N ILE A 154 -7.15 -12.26 -9.56
CA ILE A 154 -6.07 -13.18 -9.92
C ILE A 154 -5.86 -14.22 -8.81
N ILE A 155 -5.81 -13.80 -7.55
CA ILE A 155 -5.66 -14.72 -6.41
C ILE A 155 -6.82 -15.70 -6.34
N LEU A 156 -8.07 -15.24 -6.47
CA LEU A 156 -9.25 -16.10 -6.45
C LEU A 156 -9.26 -17.11 -7.61
N SER A 157 -8.90 -16.68 -8.82
CA SER A 157 -8.90 -17.53 -10.00
C SER A 157 -7.72 -18.50 -10.09
N THR A 158 -6.64 -18.26 -9.34
CA THR A 158 -5.39 -19.05 -9.45
C THR A 158 -4.84 -19.50 -8.10
N ALA A 159 -5.68 -19.58 -7.06
CA ALA A 159 -5.29 -19.81 -5.68
C ALA A 159 -4.33 -20.99 -5.49
N GLU A 160 -4.60 -22.15 -6.11
CA GLU A 160 -3.73 -23.33 -6.05
C GLU A 160 -2.30 -23.05 -6.55
N ARG A 161 -2.18 -22.29 -7.65
CA ARG A 161 -0.88 -21.90 -8.21
C ARG A 161 -0.17 -20.92 -7.29
N ILE A 162 -0.91 -19.96 -6.73
CA ILE A 162 -0.33 -18.96 -5.82
C ILE A 162 0.17 -19.62 -4.54
N VAL A 163 -0.58 -20.58 -3.97
CA VAL A 163 -0.10 -21.40 -2.84
C VAL A 163 1.21 -22.09 -3.24
N LYS A 164 1.24 -22.80 -4.38
CA LYS A 164 2.43 -23.54 -4.84
C LYS A 164 3.68 -22.66 -5.01
N TYR A 165 3.52 -21.42 -5.46
CA TYR A 165 4.63 -20.50 -5.73
C TYR A 165 4.86 -19.45 -4.64
N SER A 166 4.18 -19.56 -3.50
CA SER A 166 4.39 -18.69 -2.35
C SER A 166 5.62 -19.11 -1.54
N PHE A 167 6.25 -18.15 -0.86
CA PHE A 167 7.39 -18.42 0.01
C PHE A 167 7.27 -17.68 1.35
N PRO A 168 7.16 -18.39 2.49
CA PRO A 168 6.97 -19.83 2.63
C PRO A 168 5.65 -20.29 2.01
N GLN A 169 5.54 -21.58 1.72
CA GLN A 169 4.33 -22.12 1.10
C GLN A 169 3.15 -21.96 2.07
N ALA A 170 2.07 -21.32 1.61
CA ALA A 170 0.83 -21.21 2.38
C ALA A 170 0.29 -22.60 2.75
N GLU A 171 -0.12 -22.76 4.01
CA GLU A 171 -0.58 -24.04 4.56
C GLU A 171 -1.89 -24.51 3.91
N SER A 172 -2.71 -23.55 3.45
CA SER A 172 -3.97 -23.81 2.78
C SER A 172 -4.38 -22.66 1.86
N ILE A 173 -5.31 -22.93 0.95
CA ILE A 173 -5.97 -21.88 0.17
C ILE A 173 -6.68 -20.89 1.11
N SER A 174 -7.26 -21.38 2.21
CA SER A 174 -7.94 -20.54 3.19
C SER A 174 -7.01 -19.56 3.90
N SER A 175 -5.79 -19.97 4.27
CA SER A 175 -4.80 -19.07 4.90
C SER A 175 -4.32 -18.00 3.92
N LEU A 176 -4.08 -18.36 2.65
CA LEU A 176 -3.79 -17.42 1.58
C LEU A 176 -4.92 -16.39 1.40
N LEU A 177 -6.17 -16.87 1.28
CA LEU A 177 -7.32 -16.00 1.06
C LEU A 177 -7.61 -15.08 2.25
N LEU A 178 -7.46 -15.58 3.48
CA LEU A 178 -7.61 -14.78 4.69
C LEU A 178 -6.58 -13.65 4.75
N PHE A 179 -5.32 -13.98 4.48
CA PHE A 179 -4.25 -12.98 4.39
C PHE A 179 -4.52 -11.94 3.30
N SER A 180 -4.83 -12.39 2.07
CA SER A 180 -5.01 -11.48 0.94
C SER A 180 -6.24 -10.59 1.10
N THR A 181 -7.35 -11.14 1.61
CA THR A 181 -8.56 -10.35 1.89
C THR A 181 -8.33 -9.33 3.00
N GLY A 182 -7.69 -9.72 4.12
CA GLY A 182 -7.37 -8.80 5.20
C GLY A 182 -6.47 -7.64 4.75
N LEU A 183 -5.41 -7.97 3.99
CA LEU A 183 -4.50 -6.96 3.44
C LEU A 183 -5.22 -6.01 2.46
N MET A 184 -6.02 -6.55 1.55
CA MET A 184 -6.77 -5.76 0.58
C MET A 184 -7.82 -4.88 1.25
N THR A 185 -8.51 -5.36 2.28
CA THR A 185 -9.45 -4.54 3.05
C THR A 185 -8.76 -3.31 3.63
N ILE A 186 -7.56 -3.46 4.21
CA ILE A 186 -6.77 -2.33 4.74
C ILE A 186 -6.38 -1.36 3.62
N ILE A 187 -5.98 -1.86 2.44
CA ILE A 187 -5.63 -1.00 1.31
C ILE A 187 -6.86 -0.23 0.80
N PHE A 188 -7.97 -0.93 0.55
CA PHE A 188 -9.18 -0.33 -0.01
C PHE A 188 -9.77 0.75 0.90
N THR A 189 -9.78 0.56 2.23
CA THR A 189 -10.28 1.61 3.14
C THR A 189 -9.51 2.92 3.00
N ARG A 190 -8.20 2.87 2.68
CA ARG A 190 -7.36 4.06 2.44
C ARG A 190 -7.51 4.65 1.04
N HIS A 191 -8.16 3.94 0.12
CA HIS A 191 -8.41 4.40 -1.25
C HIS A 191 -9.84 4.90 -1.49
N ILE A 192 -10.78 4.68 -0.56
CA ILE A 192 -12.16 5.18 -0.65
C ILE A 192 -12.19 6.72 -0.78
N ASN A 193 -11.61 7.46 0.16
CA ASN A 193 -11.69 8.94 0.14
C ASN A 193 -11.02 9.55 -1.11
N PRO A 194 -9.79 9.15 -1.50
CA PRO A 194 -9.19 9.64 -2.74
C PRO A 194 -10.04 9.36 -4.00
N LEU A 195 -10.72 8.21 -4.03
CA LEU A 195 -11.60 7.86 -5.15
C LEU A 195 -12.85 8.74 -5.16
N ILE A 196 -13.46 9.00 -4.01
CA ILE A 196 -14.62 9.90 -3.88
C ILE A 196 -14.25 11.31 -4.34
N GLU A 197 -13.11 11.84 -3.86
CA GLU A 197 -12.59 13.16 -4.26
C GLU A 197 -12.38 13.25 -5.77
N LEU A 198 -11.79 12.22 -6.38
CA LEU A 198 -11.58 12.15 -7.82
C LEU A 198 -12.90 12.18 -8.61
N LEU A 199 -13.88 11.39 -8.18
CA LEU A 199 -15.19 11.31 -8.86
C LEU A 199 -15.96 12.61 -8.74
N ASN A 200 -15.90 13.27 -7.58
CA ASN A 200 -16.52 14.58 -7.37
C ASN A 200 -15.90 15.64 -8.29
N ASN A 201 -14.56 15.72 -8.34
CA ASN A 201 -13.86 16.69 -9.19
C ASN A 201 -14.19 16.50 -10.68
N LYS A 202 -14.33 15.26 -11.16
CA LYS A 202 -14.77 14.98 -12.53
C LYS A 202 -16.20 15.43 -12.80
N LYS A 203 -17.13 15.19 -11.86
CA LYS A 203 -18.53 15.65 -11.98
C LYS A 203 -18.63 17.17 -12.07
N PHE A 204 -17.88 17.91 -11.24
CA PHE A 204 -17.85 19.37 -11.31
C PHE A 204 -17.29 19.88 -12.64
N SER A 205 -16.21 19.26 -13.15
CA SER A 205 -15.65 19.61 -14.47
C SER A 205 -16.61 19.36 -15.63
N LEU A 206 -17.50 18.37 -15.55
CA LEU A 206 -18.50 18.11 -16.58
C LEU A 206 -19.62 19.15 -16.53
N LYS A 207 -20.15 19.47 -15.35
CA LYS A 207 -21.17 20.52 -15.19
C LYS A 207 -20.72 21.88 -15.71
N GLY A 208 -19.50 22.31 -15.38
CA GLY A 208 -18.97 23.60 -15.87
C GLY A 208 -18.78 23.66 -17.39
N LYS A 209 -18.64 22.52 -18.08
CA LYS A 209 -18.58 22.47 -19.55
C LYS A 209 -19.95 22.50 -20.20
N ASP A 210 -20.97 21.97 -19.54
CA ASP A 210 -22.35 22.00 -20.04
C ASP A 210 -22.95 23.41 -19.89
N GLU A 211 -22.67 24.11 -18.78
CA GLU A 211 -23.09 25.51 -18.56
C GLU A 211 -22.44 26.50 -19.55
N GLN A 212 -21.20 26.23 -20.00
CA GLN A 212 -20.52 27.03 -21.02
C GLN A 212 -21.02 26.79 -22.46
N LYS A 213 -21.79 25.73 -22.71
CA LYS A 213 -22.38 25.43 -24.03
C LYS A 213 -23.80 25.96 -24.19
N THR A 214 -24.43 26.40 -23.11
CA THR A 214 -25.79 26.95 -23.09
C THR A 214 -25.86 28.48 -23.08
N ASN A 215 -24.71 29.16 -23.10
CA ASN A 215 -24.57 30.61 -23.28
C ASN A 215 -23.89 30.89 -24.62
#